data_AF-A0A8I6Y4M8-F1
#
_entry.id   AF-A0A8I6Y4M8-F1
#
_cell.length_a   1.000
_cell.length_b   1.000
_cell.length_c   1.000
_cell.angle_alpha   90.00
_cell.angle_beta   90.00
_cell.angle_gamma   90.00
#
_symmetry.space_group_name_H-M   'P 1'
#
loop_
_entity.id
_entity.type
_entity.pdbx_description
1 polymer ?
#
loop_
_entity_poly.entity_id
_entity_poly.type
_entity_poly.pdbx_seq_one_letter_code
_entity_poly.pdbx_strand_id
1 'polypeptide(L)'
;MVVFDDDEQVGPTSGPPADNPSPVAASNESVVVNTHIEYPAIARDSSSDNFAVLVHAQAPRMTDTTAAGGDAPRAPVDLVTVLDVSGSMNGYKLALLKQAMRFVIANLGPDDRLSVVSFSTKARRVTRLARMSEAGKALSVSAVESLTAGGGTDIAQGLSMAAMVLDQRRHRNAVSSVVLLSDGQDNYIMMRRDGPSGVHANNYEELVPRSFTRTGADGDWSAPIHTFGFGNDHDAAAMHVIAEATGGTFSFIENEAVIQDAFAQCIGGLLSVVVQEARIAVSCVHPGVRVVSVKSGRYESRVDEDGRAASFRVGELYADEERRFLLFLAVPRAEATDGDTTALVTVAFSYRDAATGADVSVAAKDTVVARPEHAPNASERSVEVERERVRVDAAADIAAARAAAERGEHQEAVKILKNRQRAVALSEAARDGDPVTVALEVELQEMRGRVSNRQTYALSGRAYMLAGMSAHQQQRATSRPMPMSLRVSHDGAVEAVAEASNEATMSYATPAMRAMLLRSREAREASAEQRQQPKAEEEDDGSSEPKIQTPKDT
;
A
#
# COMPACT_ATOMS: atom_id res chain seq x y z
N MET A 1 -33.40 -4.03 13.51
CA MET A 1 -32.02 -4.11 12.98
C MET A 1 -32.00 -3.23 11.74
N VAL A 2 -31.12 -2.23 11.65
CA VAL A 2 -31.02 -1.39 10.44
C VAL A 2 -30.27 -2.24 9.41
N VAL A 3 -30.86 -2.43 8.22
CA VAL A 3 -30.25 -3.14 7.09
C VAL A 3 -29.65 -2.10 6.14
N PHE A 4 -28.46 -2.35 5.60
CA PHE A 4 -27.72 -1.44 4.73
C PHE A 4 -27.81 -1.82 3.24
N ASP A 5 -29.04 -2.08 2.79
CA ASP A 5 -29.39 -2.42 1.40
C ASP A 5 -29.95 -1.19 0.63
N ASP A 6 -29.65 0.02 1.10
CA ASP A 6 -30.06 1.30 0.51
C ASP A 6 -29.01 1.90 -0.46
N ASP A 7 -28.12 1.05 -0.99
CA ASP A 7 -27.09 1.42 -1.94
C ASP A 7 -27.65 1.67 -3.36
N GLU A 8 -26.91 2.49 -4.11
CA GLU A 8 -27.26 2.83 -5.49
C GLU A 8 -26.82 1.75 -6.47
N GLN A 9 -27.62 1.55 -7.52
CA GLN A 9 -27.36 0.55 -8.57
C GLN A 9 -26.04 0.84 -9.28
N VAL A 10 -25.24 -0.21 -9.54
CA VAL A 10 -24.04 -0.14 -10.39
C VAL A 10 -24.43 -0.23 -11.87
N GLY A 11 -23.60 0.30 -12.78
CA GLY A 11 -23.82 0.13 -14.23
C GLY A 11 -23.85 -1.36 -14.60
N PRO A 12 -24.38 -1.75 -15.78
CA PRO A 12 -24.45 -3.15 -16.17
C PRO A 12 -23.07 -3.81 -16.05
N THR A 13 -22.99 -4.83 -15.20
CA THR A 13 -21.86 -5.76 -15.14
C THR A 13 -21.74 -6.45 -16.49
N SER A 14 -20.55 -6.44 -17.10
CA SER A 14 -20.24 -7.36 -18.20
C SER A 14 -20.67 -8.78 -17.82
N GLY A 15 -21.33 -9.47 -18.75
CA GLY A 15 -22.12 -10.68 -18.52
C GLY A 15 -21.33 -11.92 -18.04
N PRO A 16 -22.01 -13.08 -17.93
CA PRO A 16 -21.45 -14.29 -17.33
C PRO A 16 -20.19 -14.78 -18.06
N PRO A 17 -19.28 -15.48 -17.37
CA PRO A 17 -18.00 -15.89 -17.93
C PRO A 17 -18.22 -16.82 -19.13
N ALA A 18 -17.48 -16.57 -20.21
CA ALA A 18 -17.41 -17.50 -21.32
C ALA A 18 -16.68 -18.77 -20.86
N ASP A 19 -17.36 -19.91 -20.92
CA ASP A 19 -16.79 -21.24 -20.71
C ASP A 19 -15.78 -21.55 -21.81
N ASN A 20 -14.52 -21.13 -21.62
CA ASN A 20 -13.27 -21.78 -22.05
C ASN A 20 -12.08 -20.79 -22.00
N PRO A 21 -11.07 -21.00 -21.14
CA PRO A 21 -9.85 -20.21 -21.20
C PRO A 21 -9.01 -20.69 -22.38
N SER A 22 -9.06 -19.95 -23.50
CA SER A 22 -8.02 -20.06 -24.53
C SER A 22 -6.85 -19.16 -24.11
N PRO A 23 -5.59 -19.64 -24.16
CA PRO A 23 -4.44 -18.81 -23.84
C PRO A 23 -4.34 -17.68 -24.89
N VAL A 24 -4.71 -16.46 -24.50
CA VAL A 24 -4.48 -15.27 -25.32
C VAL A 24 -2.99 -14.96 -25.22
N ALA A 25 -2.28 -15.04 -26.35
CA ALA A 25 -0.89 -14.62 -26.43
C ALA A 25 -0.77 -13.16 -25.96
N ALA A 26 0.27 -12.86 -25.17
CA ALA A 26 0.53 -11.56 -24.57
C ALA A 26 0.27 -10.41 -25.56
N SER A 27 -0.87 -9.73 -25.40
CA SER A 27 -1.06 -8.40 -25.95
C SER A 27 -0.24 -7.42 -25.09
N ASN A 28 0.12 -6.26 -25.64
CA ASN A 28 0.80 -5.19 -24.90
C ASN A 28 -0.03 -4.60 -23.73
N GLU A 29 -1.15 -5.22 -23.37
CA GLU A 29 -2.11 -4.81 -22.35
C GLU A 29 -2.23 -5.81 -21.18
N SER A 30 -1.51 -6.93 -21.22
CA SER A 30 -1.52 -7.93 -20.14
C SER A 30 -0.35 -7.78 -19.15
N VAL A 31 -0.46 -8.39 -17.97
CA VAL A 31 0.65 -8.51 -17.01
C VAL A 31 1.90 -9.09 -17.67
N VAL A 32 3.05 -8.45 -17.44
CA VAL A 32 4.35 -8.95 -17.90
C VAL A 32 5.00 -9.76 -16.78
N VAL A 33 5.43 -10.98 -17.10
CA VAL A 33 6.09 -11.88 -16.13
C VAL A 33 7.46 -12.29 -16.67
N ASN A 34 8.50 -11.95 -15.93
CA ASN A 34 9.89 -12.24 -16.25
C ASN A 34 10.54 -13.07 -15.14
N THR A 35 11.58 -13.82 -15.50
CA THR A 35 12.40 -14.54 -14.52
C THR A 35 13.87 -14.17 -14.68
N HIS A 36 14.57 -13.96 -13.57
CA HIS A 36 16.01 -13.71 -13.54
C HIS A 36 16.71 -14.76 -12.68
N ILE A 37 17.81 -15.31 -13.17
CA ILE A 37 18.61 -16.31 -12.46
C ILE A 37 19.83 -15.64 -11.80
N GLU A 38 20.26 -16.16 -10.67
CA GLU A 38 21.38 -15.58 -9.90
C GLU A 38 22.68 -15.52 -10.69
N TYR A 39 22.99 -16.61 -11.40
CA TYR A 39 24.14 -16.74 -12.29
C TYR A 39 23.66 -17.25 -13.65
N PRO A 40 24.27 -16.80 -14.76
CA PRO A 40 23.88 -17.25 -16.11
C PRO A 40 24.17 -18.74 -16.33
N ALA A 41 25.08 -19.34 -15.56
CA ALA A 41 25.52 -20.71 -15.73
C ALA A 41 25.90 -21.39 -14.40
N ILE A 42 25.82 -22.72 -14.37
CA ILE A 42 26.34 -23.58 -13.31
C ILE A 42 27.18 -24.66 -13.99
N ALA A 43 28.40 -24.92 -13.50
CA ALA A 43 29.25 -25.98 -14.05
C ALA A 43 28.50 -27.32 -14.09
N ARG A 44 28.68 -28.08 -15.17
CA ARG A 44 27.93 -29.30 -15.45
C ARG A 44 28.07 -30.35 -14.34
N ASP A 45 29.27 -30.47 -13.79
CA ASP A 45 29.63 -31.41 -12.72
C ASP A 45 29.24 -30.91 -11.31
N SER A 46 28.60 -29.75 -11.23
CA SER A 46 28.27 -29.08 -9.98
C SER A 46 26.76 -29.02 -9.76
N SER A 47 26.36 -29.24 -8.51
CA SER A 47 25.00 -29.00 -8.03
C SER A 47 24.96 -27.68 -7.24
N SER A 48 23.77 -27.11 -7.10
CA SER A 48 23.53 -25.97 -6.23
C SER A 48 22.25 -26.20 -5.44
N ASP A 49 22.32 -26.17 -4.11
CA ASP A 49 21.15 -26.43 -3.25
C ASP A 49 20.37 -25.16 -2.91
N ASN A 50 20.83 -24.00 -3.37
CA ASN A 50 20.26 -22.70 -3.02
C ASN A 50 20.41 -21.69 -4.17
N PHE A 51 20.15 -22.14 -5.40
CA PHE A 51 20.22 -21.30 -6.58
C PHE A 51 19.02 -20.34 -6.64
N ALA A 52 19.27 -19.04 -6.60
CA ALA A 52 18.18 -18.06 -6.58
C ALA A 52 17.61 -17.79 -7.98
N VAL A 53 16.27 -17.80 -8.07
CA VAL A 53 15.49 -17.37 -9.23
C VAL A 53 14.50 -16.32 -8.77
N LEU A 54 14.58 -15.14 -9.37
CA LEU A 54 13.64 -14.05 -9.17
C LEU A 54 12.49 -14.18 -10.17
N VAL A 55 11.25 -14.20 -9.68
CA VAL A 55 10.04 -13.98 -10.48
C VAL A 55 9.62 -12.53 -10.32
N HIS A 56 9.56 -11.81 -11.45
CA HIS A 56 9.15 -10.41 -11.52
C HIS A 56 7.86 -10.31 -12.32
N ALA A 57 6.78 -9.86 -11.68
CA ALA A 57 5.52 -9.57 -12.32
C ALA A 57 5.27 -8.05 -12.31
N GLN A 58 4.89 -7.49 -13.46
CA GLN A 58 4.54 -6.09 -13.62
C GLN A 58 3.13 -5.98 -14.20
N ALA A 59 2.27 -5.27 -13.47
CA ALA A 59 0.91 -5.00 -13.92
C ALA A 59 0.90 -4.10 -15.16
N PRO A 60 -0.09 -4.26 -16.05
CA PRO A 60 -0.21 -3.41 -17.22
C PRO A 60 -0.41 -1.95 -16.82
N ARG A 61 -0.03 -1.05 -17.72
CA ARG A 61 -0.30 0.38 -17.56
C ARG A 61 -1.78 0.64 -17.76
N MET A 62 -2.33 1.66 -17.11
CA MET A 62 -3.56 2.26 -17.60
C MET A 62 -3.23 3.03 -18.88
N THR A 63 -3.79 2.63 -20.01
CA THR A 63 -3.68 3.39 -21.25
C THR A 63 -4.42 4.71 -21.08
N ASP A 64 -3.71 5.83 -21.20
CA ASP A 64 -4.26 7.19 -21.23
C ASP A 64 -5.13 7.36 -22.48
N THR A 65 -6.35 6.84 -22.44
CA THR A 65 -7.39 7.23 -23.38
C THR A 65 -8.10 8.46 -22.79
N THR A 66 -7.37 9.57 -22.62
CA THR A 66 -7.66 10.88 -23.23
C THR A 66 -6.81 11.99 -22.60
N ALA A 67 -5.89 12.51 -23.40
CA ALA A 67 -5.80 13.96 -23.50
C ALA A 67 -7.20 14.46 -23.93
N ALA A 68 -7.82 15.33 -23.14
CA ALA A 68 -9.19 15.87 -23.26
C ALA A 68 -10.33 15.03 -22.63
N GLY A 69 -10.46 15.13 -21.30
CA GLY A 69 -11.77 15.20 -20.63
C GLY A 69 -12.68 13.96 -20.65
N GLY A 70 -12.17 12.75 -20.89
CA GLY A 70 -12.93 11.50 -20.79
C GLY A 70 -12.23 10.46 -19.94
N ASP A 71 -12.91 9.96 -18.89
CA ASP A 71 -12.46 8.83 -18.07
C ASP A 71 -11.94 7.68 -18.95
N ALA A 72 -10.65 7.32 -18.81
CA ALA A 72 -10.21 5.99 -19.20
C ALA A 72 -11.01 4.97 -18.37
N PRO A 73 -11.43 3.81 -18.93
CA PRO A 73 -12.33 2.88 -18.25
C PRO A 73 -11.57 2.10 -17.19
N ARG A 74 -11.30 2.73 -16.05
CA ARG A 74 -10.83 2.05 -14.85
C ARG A 74 -12.00 1.35 -14.17
N ALA A 75 -11.69 0.33 -13.39
CA ALA A 75 -12.67 -0.32 -12.53
C ALA A 75 -13.27 0.70 -11.53
N PRO A 76 -14.61 0.77 -11.39
CA PRO A 76 -15.22 1.58 -10.35
C PRO A 76 -14.94 0.98 -8.96
N VAL A 77 -14.92 1.84 -7.93
CA VAL A 77 -14.55 1.46 -6.57
C VAL A 77 -15.71 1.61 -5.60
N ASP A 78 -15.90 0.66 -4.70
CA ASP A 78 -16.65 0.81 -3.46
C ASP A 78 -15.69 1.16 -2.32
N LEU A 79 -15.71 2.42 -1.88
CA LEU A 79 -14.86 2.91 -0.79
C LEU A 79 -15.68 3.13 0.48
N VAL A 80 -15.24 2.53 1.59
CA VAL A 80 -15.77 2.86 2.93
C VAL A 80 -14.68 3.54 3.75
N THR A 81 -14.93 4.76 4.19
CA THR A 81 -14.00 5.46 5.09
C THR A 81 -14.48 5.35 6.53
N VAL A 82 -13.60 4.88 7.42
CA VAL A 82 -13.83 4.73 8.85
C VAL A 82 -12.99 5.77 9.57
N LEU A 83 -13.65 6.82 10.06
CA LEU A 83 -13.01 8.05 10.51
C LEU A 83 -13.17 8.21 12.03
N ASP A 84 -12.06 8.27 12.75
CA ASP A 84 -12.07 8.56 14.18
C ASP A 84 -12.52 10.02 14.40
N VAL A 85 -13.53 10.19 15.25
CA VAL A 85 -14.04 11.47 15.75
C VAL A 85 -14.03 11.51 17.27
N SER A 86 -13.10 10.80 17.91
CA SER A 86 -12.85 10.82 19.35
C SER A 86 -12.42 12.21 19.84
N GLY A 87 -12.40 12.42 21.15
CA GLY A 87 -12.00 13.70 21.74
C GLY A 87 -10.58 14.17 21.37
N SER A 88 -9.66 13.24 21.09
CA SER A 88 -8.28 13.57 20.66
C SER A 88 -8.23 14.22 19.28
N MET A 89 -9.20 13.92 18.42
CA MET A 89 -9.34 14.52 17.09
C MET A 89 -9.81 15.98 17.12
N ASN A 90 -10.15 16.54 18.28
CA ASN A 90 -10.70 17.89 18.37
C ASN A 90 -9.75 18.98 17.82
N GLY A 91 -10.33 20.07 17.32
CA GLY A 91 -9.60 21.19 16.75
C GLY A 91 -9.00 20.88 15.39
N TYR A 92 -7.68 21.05 15.27
CA TYR A 92 -6.99 21.06 13.98
C TYR A 92 -6.92 19.66 13.33
N LYS A 93 -6.85 18.57 14.13
CA LYS A 93 -6.75 17.20 13.59
C LYS A 93 -7.99 16.83 12.77
N LEU A 94 -9.18 17.10 13.31
CA LEU A 94 -10.44 16.92 12.58
C LEU A 94 -10.54 17.86 11.38
N ALA A 95 -10.06 19.10 11.46
CA ALA A 95 -10.06 20.02 10.33
C ALA A 95 -9.20 19.50 9.16
N LEU A 96 -8.03 18.92 9.46
CA LEU A 96 -7.15 18.30 8.47
C LEU A 96 -7.77 17.03 7.88
N LEU A 97 -8.41 16.20 8.71
CA LEU A 97 -9.16 15.03 8.24
C LEU A 97 -10.27 15.45 7.26
N LYS A 98 -11.05 16.49 7.60
CA LYS A 98 -12.09 17.02 6.70
C LYS A 98 -11.50 17.51 5.38
N GLN A 99 -10.37 18.22 5.43
CA GLN A 99 -9.65 18.66 4.23
C GLN A 99 -9.18 17.48 3.38
N ALA A 100 -8.56 16.47 3.98
CA ALA A 100 -8.12 15.27 3.27
C ALA A 100 -9.32 14.53 2.64
N MET A 101 -10.43 14.42 3.36
CA MET A 101 -11.66 13.81 2.84
C MET A 101 -12.29 14.60 1.69
N ARG A 102 -12.24 15.94 1.71
CA ARG A 102 -12.66 16.76 0.55
C ARG A 102 -11.82 16.45 -0.68
N PHE A 103 -10.51 16.27 -0.52
CA PHE A 103 -9.62 15.85 -1.61
C PHE A 103 -10.00 14.45 -2.14
N VAL A 104 -10.26 13.48 -1.26
CA VAL A 104 -10.75 12.15 -1.68
C VAL A 104 -12.04 12.25 -2.48
N ILE A 105 -13.06 12.92 -1.94
CA ILE A 105 -14.38 13.04 -2.57
C ILE A 105 -14.27 13.72 -3.95
N ALA A 106 -13.42 14.74 -4.08
CA ALA A 106 -13.20 15.43 -5.34
C ALA A 106 -12.64 14.51 -6.44
N ASN A 107 -11.75 13.57 -6.07
CA ASN A 107 -11.06 12.67 -7.00
C ASN A 107 -11.81 11.37 -7.31
N LEU A 108 -12.90 11.06 -6.60
CA LEU A 108 -13.77 9.94 -6.96
C LEU A 108 -14.61 10.29 -8.21
N GLY A 109 -14.79 9.32 -9.10
CA GLY A 109 -15.58 9.43 -10.32
C GLY A 109 -17.07 9.11 -10.10
N PRO A 110 -17.95 9.43 -11.06
CA PRO A 110 -19.41 9.24 -10.92
C PRO A 110 -19.85 7.78 -10.78
N ASP A 111 -19.02 6.82 -11.16
CA ASP A 111 -19.28 5.38 -10.98
C ASP A 111 -18.68 4.79 -9.70
N ASP A 112 -17.81 5.54 -9.01
CA ASP A 112 -17.36 5.16 -7.67
C ASP A 112 -18.46 5.39 -6.66
N ARG A 113 -18.43 4.62 -5.57
CA ARG A 113 -19.33 4.79 -4.44
C ARG A 113 -18.55 4.99 -3.15
N LEU A 114 -19.04 5.90 -2.31
CA LEU A 114 -18.44 6.23 -1.02
C LEU A 114 -19.48 6.11 0.10
N SER A 115 -19.08 5.46 1.19
CA SER A 115 -19.78 5.49 2.48
C SER A 115 -18.86 6.05 3.55
N VAL A 116 -19.35 7.04 4.30
CA VAL A 116 -18.62 7.62 5.43
C VAL A 116 -19.14 6.99 6.72
N VAL A 117 -18.25 6.32 7.44
CA VAL A 117 -18.46 5.82 8.81
C VAL A 117 -17.63 6.69 9.74
N SER A 118 -18.26 7.22 10.78
CA SER A 118 -17.56 7.89 11.88
C SER A 118 -17.62 7.02 13.12
N PHE A 119 -16.56 6.99 13.91
CA PHE A 119 -16.57 6.28 15.19
C PHE A 119 -15.93 7.10 16.30
N SER A 120 -16.45 6.90 17.51
CA SER A 120 -15.80 7.31 18.76
C SER A 120 -16.08 6.24 19.81
N THR A 121 -16.92 6.50 20.82
CA THR A 121 -17.46 5.46 21.73
C THR A 121 -18.45 4.52 21.02
N LYS A 122 -19.07 4.99 19.94
CA LYS A 122 -19.96 4.20 19.08
C LYS A 122 -19.63 4.51 17.63
N ALA A 123 -19.89 3.55 16.75
CA ALA A 123 -19.83 3.76 15.31
C ALA A 123 -21.18 4.21 14.75
N ARG A 124 -21.13 5.05 13.72
CA ARG A 124 -22.30 5.50 12.96
C ARG A 124 -21.96 5.55 11.47
N ARG A 125 -22.83 4.98 10.65
CA ARG A 125 -22.87 5.23 9.22
C ARG A 125 -23.43 6.63 8.96
N VAL A 126 -22.59 7.57 8.58
CA VAL A 126 -22.92 8.99 8.35
C VAL A 126 -23.60 9.16 7.00
N THR A 127 -23.11 8.47 5.97
CA THR A 127 -23.74 8.39 4.65
C THR A 127 -23.95 6.94 4.27
N ARG A 128 -25.00 6.65 3.50
CA ARG A 128 -25.12 5.38 2.78
C ARG A 128 -24.04 5.29 1.69
N LEU A 129 -23.84 4.09 1.13
CA LEU A 129 -22.94 3.88 0.00
C LEU A 129 -23.55 4.50 -1.27
N ALA A 130 -23.16 5.74 -1.57
CA ALA A 130 -23.74 6.56 -2.63
C ALA A 130 -22.75 6.76 -3.77
N ARG A 131 -23.22 6.87 -5.03
CA ARG A 131 -22.35 7.20 -6.17
C ARG A 131 -21.80 8.60 -6.04
N MET A 132 -20.55 8.80 -6.43
CA MET A 132 -19.88 10.11 -6.42
C MET A 132 -20.22 10.93 -7.67
N SER A 133 -21.51 10.93 -8.04
CA SER A 133 -22.12 11.98 -8.88
C SER A 133 -22.01 13.34 -8.20
N GLU A 134 -22.30 14.44 -8.91
CA GLU A 134 -22.24 15.79 -8.33
C GLU A 134 -23.06 15.91 -7.03
N ALA A 135 -24.28 15.36 -7.02
CA ALA A 135 -25.13 15.33 -5.83
C ALA A 135 -24.55 14.45 -4.72
N GLY A 136 -23.97 13.30 -5.06
CA GLY A 136 -23.33 12.40 -4.08
C GLY A 136 -22.06 13.00 -3.48
N LYS A 137 -21.26 13.71 -4.27
CA LYS A 137 -20.10 14.48 -3.78
C LYS A 137 -20.54 15.57 -2.83
N ALA A 138 -21.54 16.38 -3.20
CA ALA A 138 -22.07 17.43 -2.33
C ALA A 138 -22.62 16.87 -0.99
N LEU A 139 -23.35 15.74 -1.05
CA LEU A 139 -23.83 15.04 0.14
C LEU A 139 -22.68 14.57 1.04
N SER A 140 -21.67 13.91 0.48
CA SER A 140 -20.51 13.42 1.23
C SER A 140 -19.68 14.55 1.83
N VAL A 141 -19.50 15.66 1.10
CA VAL A 141 -18.81 16.84 1.64
C VAL A 141 -19.59 17.42 2.83
N SER A 142 -20.90 17.61 2.69
CA SER A 142 -21.74 18.12 3.79
C SER A 142 -21.69 17.19 5.01
N ALA A 143 -21.75 15.88 4.79
CA ALA A 143 -21.63 14.88 5.84
C ALA A 143 -20.28 14.95 6.58
N VAL A 144 -19.17 15.06 5.85
CA VAL A 144 -17.82 15.22 6.41
C VAL A 144 -17.70 16.54 7.20
N GLU A 145 -18.23 17.64 6.67
CA GLU A 145 -18.20 18.93 7.35
C GLU A 145 -19.04 18.93 8.64
N SER A 146 -20.08 18.10 8.73
CA SER A 146 -20.91 17.93 9.92
C SER A 146 -20.23 17.13 11.06
N LEU A 147 -19.08 16.50 10.81
CA LEU A 147 -18.38 15.71 11.83
C LEU A 147 -17.93 16.60 12.99
N THR A 148 -18.09 16.08 14.20
CA THR A 148 -17.69 16.74 15.46
C THR A 148 -16.94 15.76 16.34
N ALA A 149 -15.83 16.22 16.93
CA ALA A 149 -15.02 15.40 17.82
C ALA A 149 -15.67 15.25 19.21
N GLY A 150 -15.61 14.05 19.78
CA GLY A 150 -16.07 13.76 21.14
C GLY A 150 -16.18 12.27 21.44
N GLY A 151 -16.09 11.91 22.72
CA GLY A 151 -16.15 10.52 23.19
C GLY A 151 -14.79 9.82 23.17
N GLY A 152 -14.82 8.49 23.32
CA GLY A 152 -13.65 7.60 23.29
C GLY A 152 -13.33 7.08 21.89
N THR A 153 -12.61 5.96 21.82
CA THR A 153 -12.14 5.35 20.56
C THR A 153 -12.44 3.85 20.59
N ASP A 154 -13.35 3.39 19.74
CA ASP A 154 -13.76 1.98 19.56
C ASP A 154 -13.59 1.57 18.08
N ILE A 155 -12.39 1.08 17.75
CA ILE A 155 -12.02 0.73 16.37
C ILE A 155 -12.84 -0.47 15.90
N ALA A 156 -13.08 -1.45 16.79
CA ALA A 156 -13.85 -2.65 16.48
C ALA A 156 -15.28 -2.32 15.99
N GLN A 157 -15.99 -1.41 16.66
CA GLN A 157 -17.31 -0.98 16.20
C GLN A 157 -17.23 -0.25 14.85
N GLY A 158 -16.20 0.56 14.63
CA GLY A 158 -15.97 1.24 13.35
C GLY A 158 -15.81 0.26 12.19
N LEU A 159 -14.97 -0.77 12.37
CA LEU A 159 -14.74 -1.80 11.37
C LEU A 159 -15.95 -2.72 11.19
N SER A 160 -16.66 -3.06 12.27
CA SER A 160 -17.92 -3.81 12.19
C SER A 160 -18.98 -3.06 11.36
N MET A 161 -19.08 -1.74 11.53
CA MET A 161 -19.96 -0.90 10.71
C MET A 161 -19.55 -0.92 9.23
N ALA A 162 -18.25 -0.86 8.93
CA ALA A 162 -17.76 -0.95 7.56
C ALA A 162 -18.04 -2.32 6.93
N ALA A 163 -17.86 -3.40 7.69
CA ALA A 163 -18.23 -4.76 7.29
C ALA A 163 -19.72 -4.82 6.94
N MET A 164 -20.59 -4.30 7.82
CA MET A 164 -22.03 -4.28 7.53
C MET A 164 -22.37 -3.49 6.25
N VAL A 165 -21.69 -2.36 5.99
CA VAL A 165 -21.92 -1.59 4.75
C VAL A 165 -21.55 -2.39 3.51
N LEU A 166 -20.42 -3.10 3.54
CA LEU A 166 -19.99 -3.91 2.40
C LEU A 166 -20.78 -5.22 2.30
N ASP A 167 -21.05 -5.92 3.39
CA ASP A 167 -21.69 -7.23 3.38
C ASP A 167 -23.18 -7.15 2.99
N GLN A 168 -23.86 -6.06 3.34
CA GLN A 168 -25.31 -5.91 3.13
C GLN A 168 -25.68 -5.11 1.87
N ARG A 169 -24.69 -4.63 1.10
CA ARG A 169 -24.94 -3.90 -0.16
C ARG A 169 -25.55 -4.82 -1.21
N ARG A 170 -26.50 -4.31 -1.99
CA ARG A 170 -27.17 -5.07 -3.06
C ARG A 170 -26.33 -5.17 -4.32
N HIS A 171 -25.56 -4.12 -4.62
CA HIS A 171 -24.74 -4.04 -5.80
C HIS A 171 -23.27 -3.94 -5.41
N ARG A 172 -22.37 -4.50 -6.23
CA ARG A 172 -20.93 -4.51 -5.97
C ARG A 172 -20.18 -3.91 -7.15
N ASN A 173 -19.34 -2.93 -6.89
CA ASN A 173 -18.31 -2.54 -7.85
C ASN A 173 -17.20 -3.60 -7.86
N ALA A 174 -16.44 -3.64 -8.95
CA ALA A 174 -15.36 -4.61 -9.12
C ALA A 174 -14.32 -4.51 -7.99
N VAL A 175 -13.96 -3.29 -7.59
CA VAL A 175 -12.99 -3.03 -6.53
C VAL A 175 -13.71 -2.57 -5.26
N SER A 176 -13.28 -3.06 -4.10
CA SER A 176 -13.81 -2.64 -2.80
C SER A 176 -12.66 -2.45 -1.81
N SER A 177 -12.69 -1.38 -1.03
CA SER A 177 -11.62 -1.06 -0.08
C SER A 177 -12.15 -0.28 1.13
N VAL A 178 -11.48 -0.45 2.28
CA VAL A 178 -11.74 0.31 3.50
C VAL A 178 -10.54 1.17 3.85
N VAL A 179 -10.77 2.44 4.17
CA VAL A 179 -9.75 3.35 4.70
C VAL A 179 -10.09 3.68 6.14
N LEU A 180 -9.26 3.24 7.08
CA LEU A 180 -9.38 3.53 8.51
C LEU A 180 -8.36 4.62 8.89
N LEU A 181 -8.83 5.70 9.51
CA LEU A 181 -7.97 6.71 10.12
C LEU A 181 -8.28 6.82 11.62
N SER A 182 -7.23 6.75 12.43
CA SER A 182 -7.29 6.93 13.88
C SER A 182 -6.07 7.67 14.41
N ASP A 183 -6.27 8.54 15.40
CA ASP A 183 -5.20 9.19 16.17
C ASP A 183 -5.09 8.68 17.60
N GLY A 184 -6.00 7.81 18.02
CA GLY A 184 -6.13 7.33 19.39
C GLY A 184 -5.76 5.86 19.60
N GLN A 185 -5.60 5.49 20.87
CA GLN A 185 -5.52 4.10 21.31
C GLN A 185 -6.92 3.49 21.36
N ASP A 186 -7.08 2.21 21.02
CA ASP A 186 -8.35 1.53 21.25
C ASP A 186 -8.59 1.40 22.76
N ASN A 187 -9.50 2.22 23.28
CA ASN A 187 -9.81 2.28 24.70
C ASN A 187 -10.67 1.10 25.16
N TYR A 188 -11.30 0.35 24.25
CA TYR A 188 -12.28 -0.68 24.59
C TYR A 188 -11.65 -2.07 24.77
N ILE A 189 -10.59 -2.41 24.02
CA ILE A 189 -9.76 -3.60 24.34
C ILE A 189 -9.17 -3.46 25.75
N MET A 190 -8.84 -2.23 26.18
CA MET A 190 -8.34 -1.99 27.54
C MET A 190 -9.41 -2.15 28.63
N MET A 191 -10.71 -2.04 28.33
CA MET A 191 -11.79 -2.16 29.33
C MET A 191 -12.35 -3.59 29.48
N ARG A 192 -12.06 -4.52 28.57
CA ARG A 192 -12.32 -5.96 28.78
C ARG A 192 -11.31 -6.62 29.75
N ARG A 193 -10.46 -5.83 30.44
CA ARG A 193 -9.28 -6.23 31.22
C ARG A 193 -9.52 -6.59 32.69
N ASP A 194 -10.75 -6.58 33.22
CA ASP A 194 -11.01 -7.03 34.61
C ASP A 194 -11.07 -8.56 34.74
N GLY A 195 -10.03 -9.25 34.25
CA GLY A 195 -9.79 -10.68 34.43
C GLY A 195 -8.52 -10.95 35.27
N PRO A 196 -8.45 -12.02 36.08
CA PRO A 196 -7.53 -12.11 37.23
C PRO A 196 -6.06 -12.45 36.89
N SER A 197 -5.65 -12.38 35.62
CA SER A 197 -4.37 -12.94 35.17
C SER A 197 -3.52 -11.84 34.55
N GLY A 198 -2.43 -11.47 35.23
CA GLY A 198 -1.66 -10.25 35.00
C GLY A 198 -0.58 -10.29 33.90
N VAL A 199 -0.76 -11.04 32.79
CA VAL A 199 0.15 -11.01 31.64
C VAL A 199 -0.64 -11.27 30.34
N HIS A 200 -1.02 -10.24 29.58
CA HIS A 200 -1.78 -10.44 28.34
C HIS A 200 -1.35 -9.50 27.21
N ALA A 201 -0.88 -10.08 26.11
CA ALA A 201 -0.71 -9.38 24.84
C ALA A 201 -2.10 -8.97 24.31
N ASN A 202 -2.24 -7.76 23.80
CA ASN A 202 -3.47 -7.32 23.13
C ASN A 202 -3.67 -8.19 21.88
N ASN A 203 -4.75 -8.96 21.79
CA ASN A 203 -5.07 -9.75 20.60
C ASN A 203 -5.76 -8.85 19.56
N TYR A 204 -4.98 -8.04 18.85
CA TYR A 204 -5.49 -7.08 17.86
C TYR A 204 -6.20 -7.75 16.68
N GLU A 205 -6.00 -9.06 16.45
CA GLU A 205 -6.74 -9.81 15.43
C GLU A 205 -8.26 -9.81 15.68
N GLU A 206 -8.70 -9.70 16.94
CA GLU A 206 -10.12 -9.61 17.30
C GLU A 206 -10.78 -8.31 16.85
N LEU A 207 -10.01 -7.27 16.53
CA LEU A 207 -10.53 -6.03 15.98
C LEU A 207 -11.05 -6.20 14.55
N VAL A 208 -10.56 -7.21 13.83
CA VAL A 208 -10.85 -7.42 12.42
C VAL A 208 -12.13 -8.24 12.29
N PRO A 209 -13.21 -7.70 11.70
CA PRO A 209 -14.40 -8.48 11.39
C PRO A 209 -14.06 -9.69 10.51
N ARG A 210 -14.73 -10.82 10.75
CA ARG A 210 -14.46 -12.09 10.03
C ARG A 210 -14.70 -12.00 8.52
N SER A 211 -15.58 -11.12 8.05
CA SER A 211 -15.74 -10.89 6.61
C SER A 211 -14.52 -10.26 5.99
N PHE A 212 -13.71 -9.52 6.76
CA PHE A 212 -12.43 -8.98 6.32
C PHE A 212 -11.24 -9.93 6.50
N THR A 213 -11.37 -11.00 7.29
CA THR A 213 -10.29 -11.96 7.46
C THR A 213 -10.26 -12.95 6.31
N ARG A 214 -9.08 -13.09 5.70
CA ARG A 214 -8.88 -14.03 4.60
C ARG A 214 -8.96 -15.47 5.14
N THR A 215 -10.10 -16.13 4.99
CA THR A 215 -10.28 -17.53 5.40
C THR A 215 -10.44 -18.46 4.19
N GLY A 216 -9.47 -19.35 3.99
CA GLY A 216 -9.66 -20.61 3.25
C GLY A 216 -9.12 -20.71 1.82
N ALA A 217 -9.08 -21.96 1.34
CA ALA A 217 -8.68 -22.33 -0.02
C ALA A 217 -9.66 -21.84 -1.09
N ASP A 218 -10.94 -21.64 -0.73
CA ASP A 218 -12.04 -21.19 -1.59
C ASP A 218 -12.53 -19.77 -1.24
N GLY A 219 -11.77 -19.01 -0.43
CA GLY A 219 -12.21 -17.78 0.22
C GLY A 219 -12.52 -16.62 -0.73
N ASP A 220 -13.77 -16.15 -0.69
CA ASP A 220 -14.28 -14.94 -1.33
C ASP A 220 -13.32 -13.76 -1.03
N TRP A 221 -12.91 -13.02 -2.06
CA TRP A 221 -11.96 -11.93 -1.88
C TRP A 221 -12.60 -10.82 -1.05
N SER A 222 -11.98 -10.50 0.10
CA SER A 222 -12.45 -9.41 0.95
C SER A 222 -11.69 -8.11 0.67
N ALA A 223 -12.41 -7.00 0.82
CA ALA A 223 -11.87 -5.66 0.71
C ALA A 223 -10.72 -5.43 1.72
N PRO A 224 -9.52 -4.99 1.27
CA PRO A 224 -8.42 -4.66 2.16
C PRO A 224 -8.75 -3.44 3.04
N ILE A 225 -8.21 -3.41 4.27
CA ILE A 225 -8.31 -2.27 5.17
C ILE A 225 -6.97 -1.53 5.21
N HIS A 226 -6.90 -0.36 4.58
CA HIS A 226 -5.74 0.52 4.66
C HIS A 226 -5.86 1.41 5.90
N THR A 227 -4.86 1.37 6.77
CA THR A 227 -4.88 2.03 8.06
C THR A 227 -3.92 3.22 8.08
N PHE A 228 -4.39 4.35 8.63
CA PHE A 228 -3.64 5.60 8.76
C PHE A 228 -3.54 5.97 10.23
N GLY A 229 -2.35 5.76 10.79
CA GLY A 229 -2.02 6.21 12.14
C GLY A 229 -1.66 7.68 12.13
N PHE A 230 -2.48 8.51 12.75
CA PHE A 230 -2.31 9.96 12.75
C PHE A 230 -1.67 10.47 14.05
N GLY A 231 -0.59 11.23 13.93
CA GLY A 231 0.18 11.74 15.07
C GLY A 231 0.86 10.63 15.88
N ASN A 232 1.37 10.95 17.06
CA ASN A 232 2.18 10.02 17.86
C ASN A 232 1.37 9.23 18.91
N ASP A 233 0.08 9.50 19.04
CA ASP A 233 -0.77 8.93 20.11
C ASP A 233 -1.57 7.69 19.68
N HIS A 234 -1.54 7.34 18.39
CA HIS A 234 -2.31 6.23 17.83
C HIS A 234 -1.75 4.85 18.25
N ASP A 235 -2.61 3.83 18.29
CA ASP A 235 -2.15 2.44 18.46
C ASP A 235 -1.58 1.88 17.16
N ALA A 236 -0.30 2.17 16.90
CA ALA A 236 0.41 1.69 15.72
C ALA A 236 0.38 0.16 15.57
N ALA A 237 0.39 -0.58 16.68
CA ALA A 237 0.38 -2.03 16.66
C ALA A 237 -0.99 -2.57 16.22
N ALA A 238 -2.08 -2.03 16.77
CA ALA A 238 -3.44 -2.36 16.34
C ALA A 238 -3.65 -2.08 14.84
N MET A 239 -3.28 -0.87 14.42
CA MET A 239 -3.46 -0.41 13.04
C MET A 239 -2.65 -1.24 12.04
N HIS A 240 -1.43 -1.63 12.40
CA HIS A 240 -0.62 -2.53 11.57
C HIS A 240 -1.24 -3.92 11.46
N VAL A 241 -1.67 -4.52 12.57
CA VAL A 241 -2.30 -5.86 12.57
C VAL A 241 -3.58 -5.86 11.74
N ILE A 242 -4.43 -4.83 11.83
CA ILE A 242 -5.64 -4.70 11.01
C ILE A 242 -5.30 -4.68 9.52
N ALA A 243 -4.30 -3.88 9.11
CA ALA A 243 -3.89 -3.82 7.71
C ALA A 243 -3.31 -5.16 7.23
N GLU A 244 -2.41 -5.75 8.01
CA GLU A 244 -1.75 -7.01 7.69
C GLU A 244 -2.73 -8.17 7.55
N ALA A 245 -3.69 -8.29 8.47
CA ALA A 245 -4.68 -9.36 8.48
C ALA A 245 -5.66 -9.31 7.29
N THR A 246 -5.88 -8.13 6.71
CA THR A 246 -6.94 -7.91 5.71
C THR A 246 -6.47 -7.76 4.28
N GLY A 247 -5.17 -7.54 4.05
CA GLY A 247 -4.72 -7.21 2.69
C GLY A 247 -4.25 -5.78 2.51
N GLY A 248 -4.58 -4.87 3.43
CA GLY A 248 -4.29 -3.45 3.30
C GLY A 248 -2.90 -3.05 3.79
N THR A 249 -2.65 -1.74 3.74
CA THR A 249 -1.36 -1.13 4.10
C THR A 249 -1.48 -0.29 5.36
N PHE A 250 -0.43 -0.27 6.18
CA PHE A 250 -0.31 0.67 7.29
C PHE A 250 0.56 1.86 6.92
N SER A 251 0.02 3.06 7.06
CA SER A 251 0.69 4.35 6.83
C SER A 251 0.78 5.14 8.12
N PHE A 252 1.95 5.71 8.40
CA PHE A 252 2.20 6.55 9.56
C PHE A 252 2.30 8.02 9.14
N ILE A 253 1.41 8.85 9.69
CA ILE A 253 1.37 10.29 9.45
C ILE A 253 1.90 11.00 10.69
N GLU A 254 3.21 11.29 10.71
CA GLU A 254 3.86 12.00 11.82
C GLU A 254 3.53 13.50 11.82
N ASN A 255 3.50 14.11 10.63
CA ASN A 255 3.28 15.55 10.48
C ASN A 255 1.91 15.83 9.83
N GLU A 256 1.21 16.78 10.42
CA GLU A 256 -0.07 17.34 10.04
C GLU A 256 -0.14 17.80 8.56
N ALA A 257 0.98 18.24 7.99
CA ALA A 257 1.04 18.69 6.60
C ALA A 257 0.96 17.54 5.57
N VAL A 258 1.17 16.28 5.96
CA VAL A 258 1.27 15.14 5.01
C VAL A 258 0.07 14.20 5.02
N ILE A 259 -0.96 14.45 5.83
CA ILE A 259 -2.20 13.64 5.85
C ILE A 259 -2.89 13.58 4.47
N GLN A 260 -3.04 14.75 3.84
CA GLN A 260 -3.67 14.83 2.51
C GLN A 260 -2.83 14.07 1.47
N ASP A 261 -1.50 14.15 1.55
CA ASP A 261 -0.59 13.41 0.67
C ASP A 261 -0.70 11.90 0.89
N ALA A 262 -0.78 11.45 2.15
CA ALA A 262 -0.97 10.03 2.44
C ALA A 262 -2.28 9.48 1.85
N PHE A 263 -3.35 10.27 1.95
CA PHE A 263 -4.65 9.92 1.35
C PHE A 263 -4.56 9.95 -0.18
N ALA A 264 -3.91 10.97 -0.75
CA ALA A 264 -3.69 11.09 -2.18
C ALA A 264 -2.93 9.87 -2.74
N GLN A 265 -1.85 9.45 -2.11
CA GLN A 265 -1.11 8.25 -2.49
C GLN A 265 -2.00 7.00 -2.46
N CYS A 266 -2.80 6.82 -1.40
CA CYS A 266 -3.70 5.69 -1.27
C CYS A 266 -4.78 5.66 -2.36
N ILE A 267 -5.48 6.78 -2.56
CA ILE A 267 -6.52 6.89 -3.59
C ILE A 267 -5.93 6.74 -4.99
N GLY A 268 -4.73 7.28 -5.25
CA GLY A 268 -4.04 7.05 -6.53
C GLY A 268 -3.82 5.56 -6.82
N GLY A 269 -3.54 4.75 -5.80
CA GLY A 269 -3.49 3.29 -5.92
C GLY A 269 -4.87 2.66 -6.13
N LEU A 270 -5.84 2.98 -5.27
CA LEU A 270 -7.19 2.38 -5.33
C LEU A 270 -7.92 2.67 -6.65
N LEU A 271 -7.72 3.85 -7.23
CA LEU A 271 -8.29 4.23 -8.53
C LEU A 271 -7.46 3.73 -9.73
N SER A 272 -6.40 2.95 -9.49
CA SER A 272 -5.58 2.35 -10.55
C SER A 272 -5.50 0.83 -10.47
N VAL A 273 -6.41 0.17 -9.74
CA VAL A 273 -6.50 -1.30 -9.73
C VAL A 273 -6.85 -1.80 -11.12
N VAL A 274 -5.98 -2.63 -11.70
CA VAL A 274 -6.14 -3.25 -13.03
C VAL A 274 -6.18 -4.78 -12.96
N VAL A 275 -5.64 -5.35 -11.89
CA VAL A 275 -5.52 -6.80 -11.69
C VAL A 275 -6.19 -7.16 -10.37
N GLN A 276 -7.02 -8.21 -10.38
CA GLN A 276 -7.65 -8.79 -9.19
C GLN A 276 -7.34 -10.28 -9.10
N GLU A 277 -7.39 -10.81 -7.87
CA GLU A 277 -7.22 -12.25 -7.59
C GLU A 277 -5.97 -12.91 -8.21
N ALA A 278 -4.88 -12.14 -8.37
CA ALA A 278 -3.67 -12.63 -9.00
C ALA A 278 -3.09 -13.83 -8.24
N ARG A 279 -2.77 -14.87 -8.99
CA ARG A 279 -2.09 -16.08 -8.54
C ARG A 279 -0.90 -16.34 -9.45
N ILE A 280 0.20 -16.76 -8.85
CA ILE A 280 1.37 -17.24 -9.60
C ILE A 280 1.55 -18.71 -9.28
N ALA A 281 1.73 -19.53 -10.31
CA ALA A 281 2.06 -20.94 -10.21
C ALA A 281 3.43 -21.19 -10.84
N VAL A 282 4.24 -22.00 -10.18
CA VAL A 282 5.59 -22.37 -10.61
C VAL A 282 5.68 -23.88 -10.64
N SER A 283 6.29 -24.42 -11.68
CA SER A 283 6.50 -25.87 -11.82
C SER A 283 7.92 -26.15 -12.31
N CYS A 284 8.58 -27.10 -11.67
CA CYS A 284 9.94 -27.54 -12.03
C CYS A 284 9.90 -28.37 -13.32
N VAL A 285 10.63 -27.91 -14.33
CA VAL A 285 10.68 -28.56 -15.65
C VAL A 285 11.58 -29.80 -15.59
N HIS A 286 12.83 -29.64 -15.17
CA HIS A 286 13.75 -30.75 -15.03
C HIS A 286 13.40 -31.64 -13.82
N PRO A 287 13.38 -32.99 -13.96
CA PRO A 287 12.90 -33.90 -12.91
C PRO A 287 13.70 -33.86 -11.61
N GLY A 288 14.99 -33.50 -11.70
CA GLY A 288 15.87 -33.37 -10.53
C GLY A 288 15.88 -31.97 -9.89
N VAL A 289 15.22 -30.96 -10.48
CA VAL A 289 15.13 -29.62 -9.90
C VAL A 289 14.01 -29.59 -8.86
N ARG A 290 14.28 -28.97 -7.71
CA ARG A 290 13.26 -28.77 -6.66
C ARG A 290 13.25 -27.33 -6.15
N VAL A 291 12.08 -26.81 -5.83
CA VAL A 291 11.89 -25.60 -5.03
C VAL A 291 12.16 -25.94 -3.57
N VAL A 292 13.18 -25.31 -3.00
CA VAL A 292 13.59 -25.50 -1.59
C VAL A 292 12.81 -24.54 -0.69
N SER A 293 12.71 -23.28 -1.10
CA SER A 293 11.97 -22.27 -0.36
C SER A 293 11.57 -21.11 -1.25
N VAL A 294 10.60 -20.32 -0.78
CA VAL A 294 10.24 -19.06 -1.42
C VAL A 294 10.19 -17.93 -0.40
N LYS A 295 10.73 -16.77 -0.78
CA LYS A 295 10.58 -15.51 -0.05
C LYS A 295 9.47 -14.71 -0.72
N SER A 296 8.25 -14.86 -0.20
CA SER A 296 7.05 -14.21 -0.71
C SER A 296 6.61 -12.97 0.08
N GLY A 297 7.42 -12.46 1.01
CA GLY A 297 6.99 -11.37 1.88
C GLY A 297 5.79 -11.78 2.73
N ARG A 298 4.71 -10.99 2.71
CA ARG A 298 3.44 -11.37 3.39
C ARG A 298 2.56 -12.33 2.60
N TYR A 299 2.85 -12.53 1.32
CA TYR A 299 1.93 -13.22 0.43
C TYR A 299 1.92 -14.70 0.76
N GLU A 300 0.73 -15.28 0.90
CA GLU A 300 0.58 -16.70 1.15
C GLU A 300 1.25 -17.45 0.00
N SER A 301 2.21 -18.30 0.37
CA SER A 301 2.93 -19.16 -0.56
C SER A 301 2.91 -20.59 -0.07
N ARG A 302 2.95 -21.52 -1.02
CA ARG A 302 3.00 -22.96 -0.75
C ARG A 302 4.01 -23.58 -1.69
N VAL A 303 4.86 -24.44 -1.15
CA VAL A 303 5.69 -25.38 -1.89
C VAL A 303 5.10 -26.76 -1.65
N ASP A 304 4.99 -27.56 -2.70
CA ASP A 304 4.51 -28.93 -2.57
C ASP A 304 5.50 -29.83 -1.81
N GLU A 305 5.03 -31.00 -1.36
CA GLU A 305 5.82 -31.90 -0.50
C GLU A 305 7.08 -32.44 -1.20
N ASP A 306 7.05 -32.60 -2.52
CA ASP A 306 8.17 -33.08 -3.33
C ASP A 306 9.04 -31.96 -3.91
N GLY A 307 8.67 -30.70 -3.67
CA GLY A 307 9.34 -29.49 -4.14
C GLY A 307 9.25 -29.31 -5.66
N ARG A 308 8.31 -29.96 -6.36
CA ARG A 308 8.17 -29.85 -7.82
C ARG A 308 7.32 -28.67 -8.26
N ALA A 309 6.62 -28.01 -7.36
CA ALA A 309 5.78 -26.85 -7.65
C ALA A 309 5.69 -25.88 -6.47
N ALA A 310 5.44 -24.62 -6.79
CA ALA A 310 5.12 -23.60 -5.81
C ALA A 310 3.97 -22.71 -6.30
N SER A 311 3.23 -22.11 -5.37
CA SER A 311 2.15 -21.18 -5.69
C SER A 311 2.14 -19.97 -4.77
N PHE A 312 1.62 -18.85 -5.29
CA PHE A 312 1.54 -17.57 -4.61
C PHE A 312 0.16 -16.97 -4.79
N ARG A 313 -0.42 -16.42 -3.71
CA ARG A 313 -1.62 -15.59 -3.77
C ARG A 313 -1.22 -14.13 -3.65
N VAL A 314 -1.12 -13.45 -4.79
CA VAL A 314 -0.66 -12.07 -4.92
C VAL A 314 -1.80 -11.08 -4.69
N GLY A 315 -2.97 -11.34 -5.27
CA GLY A 315 -4.15 -10.50 -5.07
C GLY A 315 -4.31 -9.37 -6.07
N GLU A 316 -4.54 -8.17 -5.56
CA GLU A 316 -4.74 -6.98 -6.40
C GLU A 316 -3.42 -6.30 -6.74
N LEU A 317 -3.29 -5.84 -7.98
CA LEU A 317 -2.21 -4.96 -8.42
C LEU A 317 -2.76 -3.68 -9.03
N TYR A 318 -2.11 -2.57 -8.69
CA TYR A 318 -2.32 -1.28 -9.32
C TYR A 318 -1.58 -1.22 -10.66
N ALA A 319 -1.97 -0.29 -11.53
CA ALA A 319 -1.32 -0.07 -12.80
C ALA A 319 0.16 0.28 -12.60
N ASP A 320 1.03 -0.30 -13.43
CA ASP A 320 2.50 -0.25 -13.33
C ASP A 320 3.07 -0.81 -12.00
N GLU A 321 2.25 -1.41 -11.14
CA GLU A 321 2.74 -1.97 -9.89
C GLU A 321 3.52 -3.27 -10.14
N GLU A 322 4.63 -3.40 -9.42
CA GLU A 322 5.54 -4.53 -9.57
C GLU A 322 5.54 -5.44 -8.34
N ARG A 323 5.76 -6.73 -8.58
CA ARG A 323 5.97 -7.74 -7.54
C ARG A 323 7.18 -8.60 -7.89
N ARG A 324 8.04 -8.79 -6.90
CA ARG A 324 9.28 -9.57 -6.97
C ARG A 324 9.25 -10.69 -5.94
N PHE A 325 9.51 -11.92 -6.36
CA PHE A 325 9.54 -13.09 -5.47
C PHE A 325 10.81 -13.89 -5.70
N LEU A 326 11.54 -14.22 -4.63
CA LEU A 326 12.74 -15.05 -4.73
C LEU A 326 12.41 -16.50 -4.42
N LEU A 327 12.62 -17.36 -5.41
CA LEU A 327 12.63 -18.81 -5.27
C LEU A 327 14.08 -19.28 -5.08
N PHE A 328 14.28 -20.21 -4.16
CA PHE A 328 15.55 -20.90 -4.00
C PHE A 328 15.37 -22.34 -4.47
N LEU A 329 16.18 -22.74 -5.44
CA LEU A 329 16.09 -24.05 -6.07
C LEU A 329 17.27 -24.93 -5.70
N ALA A 330 17.00 -26.21 -5.48
CA ALA A 330 17.99 -27.26 -5.58
C ALA A 330 18.10 -27.68 -7.05
N VAL A 331 19.27 -27.46 -7.63
CA VAL A 331 19.62 -27.69 -9.02
C VAL A 331 20.66 -28.80 -9.06
N PRO A 332 20.34 -29.98 -9.63
CA PRO A 332 21.22 -31.14 -9.60
C PRO A 332 22.43 -30.94 -10.51
N ARG A 333 23.42 -31.84 -10.42
CA ARG A 333 24.43 -32.00 -11.46
C ARG A 333 23.75 -32.39 -12.76
N ALA A 334 24.26 -31.93 -13.89
CA ALA A 334 23.75 -32.34 -15.19
C ALA A 334 24.33 -33.72 -15.56
N GLU A 335 23.46 -34.62 -16.00
CA GLU A 335 23.84 -35.96 -16.45
C GLU A 335 24.50 -35.91 -17.83
N ALA A 336 25.19 -36.97 -18.24
CA ALA A 336 25.81 -37.03 -19.57
C ALA A 336 24.80 -36.94 -20.72
N THR A 337 23.54 -37.29 -20.47
CA THR A 337 22.42 -37.22 -21.42
C THR A 337 21.78 -35.83 -21.51
N ASP A 338 22.05 -34.94 -20.55
CA ASP A 338 21.47 -33.60 -20.55
C ASP A 338 22.09 -32.73 -21.66
N GLY A 339 21.38 -31.69 -22.11
CA GLY A 339 21.94 -30.72 -23.05
C GLY A 339 22.97 -29.79 -22.41
N ASP A 340 23.33 -28.72 -23.12
CA ASP A 340 24.18 -27.63 -22.58
C ASP A 340 23.42 -26.68 -21.65
N THR A 341 22.15 -26.97 -21.36
CA THR A 341 21.28 -26.17 -20.49
C THR A 341 20.40 -27.07 -19.63
N THR A 342 20.00 -26.57 -18.46
CA THR A 342 18.96 -27.18 -17.63
C THR A 342 17.76 -26.23 -17.56
N ALA A 343 16.58 -26.71 -17.95
CA ALA A 343 15.32 -26.00 -17.71
C ALA A 343 14.92 -26.13 -16.23
N LEU A 344 14.86 -25.00 -15.54
CA LEU A 344 14.61 -24.94 -14.10
C LEU A 344 13.10 -24.96 -13.82
N VAL A 345 12.40 -23.90 -14.21
CA VAL A 345 11.00 -23.70 -13.87
C VAL A 345 10.22 -23.03 -15.00
N THR A 346 8.93 -23.34 -15.07
CA THR A 346 7.91 -22.57 -15.81
C THR A 346 7.09 -21.76 -14.83
N VAL A 347 6.74 -20.53 -15.19
CA VAL A 347 5.94 -19.64 -14.34
C VAL A 347 4.67 -19.23 -15.08
N ALA A 348 3.51 -19.44 -14.46
CA ALA A 348 2.22 -19.01 -14.95
C ALA A 348 1.61 -17.98 -13.98
N PHE A 349 1.07 -16.90 -14.52
CA PHE A 349 0.39 -15.84 -13.78
C PHE A 349 -1.07 -15.80 -14.25
N SER A 350 -2.02 -15.93 -13.33
CA SER A 350 -3.46 -15.90 -13.62
C SER A 350 -4.15 -14.85 -12.77
N TYR A 351 -5.06 -14.08 -13.35
CA TYR A 351 -5.79 -13.02 -12.66
C TYR A 351 -7.14 -12.72 -13.32
N ARG A 352 -7.98 -11.95 -12.62
CA ARG A 352 -9.19 -11.33 -13.17
C ARG A 352 -8.90 -9.87 -13.51
N ASP A 353 -9.14 -9.47 -14.75
CA ASP A 353 -9.01 -8.08 -15.20
C ASP A 353 -10.07 -7.21 -14.54
N ALA A 354 -9.64 -6.14 -13.87
CA ALA A 354 -10.54 -5.34 -13.03
C ALA A 354 -11.58 -4.55 -13.83
N ALA A 355 -11.25 -4.15 -15.06
CA ALA A 355 -12.12 -3.32 -15.88
C ALA A 355 -13.16 -4.16 -16.65
N THR A 356 -12.73 -5.29 -17.20
CA THR A 356 -13.57 -6.15 -18.06
C THR A 356 -14.22 -7.31 -17.29
N GLY A 357 -13.64 -7.71 -16.16
CA GLY A 357 -14.03 -8.89 -15.40
C GLY A 357 -13.55 -10.21 -16.02
N ALA A 358 -12.75 -10.17 -17.10
CA ALA A 358 -12.28 -11.37 -17.79
C ALA A 358 -11.16 -12.08 -17.01
N ASP A 359 -11.15 -13.42 -17.03
CA ASP A 359 -10.06 -14.21 -16.49
C ASP A 359 -8.92 -14.31 -17.51
N VAL A 360 -7.71 -13.94 -17.10
CA VAL A 360 -6.51 -13.86 -17.94
C VAL A 360 -5.42 -14.76 -17.38
N SER A 361 -4.69 -15.46 -18.26
CA SER A 361 -3.53 -16.26 -17.89
C SER A 361 -2.35 -16.00 -18.82
N VAL A 362 -1.19 -15.72 -18.23
CA VAL A 362 0.07 -15.42 -18.92
C VAL A 362 1.14 -16.40 -18.45
N ALA A 363 1.81 -17.07 -19.38
CA ALA A 363 2.96 -17.91 -19.07
C ALA A 363 4.26 -17.18 -19.42
N ALA A 364 5.20 -17.16 -18.49
CA ALA A 364 6.57 -16.74 -18.76
C ALA A 364 7.29 -17.83 -19.58
N LYS A 365 8.36 -17.44 -20.26
CA LYS A 365 9.28 -18.41 -20.89
C LYS A 365 9.95 -19.26 -19.81
N ASP A 366 10.25 -20.50 -20.16
CA ASP A 366 11.01 -21.41 -19.31
C ASP A 366 12.30 -20.74 -18.81
N THR A 367 12.49 -20.74 -17.50
CA THR A 367 13.74 -20.30 -16.90
C THR A 367 14.79 -21.37 -17.10
N VAL A 368 15.86 -21.06 -17.82
CA VAL A 368 16.94 -22.01 -18.13
C VAL A 368 18.27 -21.51 -17.55
N VAL A 369 19.15 -22.43 -17.19
CA VAL A 369 20.53 -22.13 -16.78
C VAL A 369 21.52 -22.87 -17.68
N ALA A 370 22.60 -22.22 -18.09
CA ALA A 370 23.63 -22.86 -18.91
C ALA A 370 24.48 -23.84 -18.08
N ARG A 371 24.94 -24.92 -18.72
CA ARG A 371 25.74 -26.00 -18.12
C ARG A 371 27.08 -26.21 -18.82
N PRO A 372 27.98 -25.20 -18.80
CA PRO A 372 29.33 -25.35 -19.35
C PRO A 372 30.15 -26.34 -18.51
N GLU A 373 31.25 -26.84 -19.08
CA GLU A 373 32.22 -27.66 -18.36
C GLU A 373 32.86 -26.90 -17.18
N HIS A 374 33.12 -25.61 -17.37
CA HIS A 374 33.68 -24.73 -16.36
C HIS A 374 32.72 -23.57 -16.10
N ALA A 375 32.41 -23.28 -14.83
CA ALA A 375 31.56 -22.15 -14.48
C ALA A 375 32.25 -20.81 -14.85
N PRO A 376 31.52 -19.83 -15.42
CA PRO A 376 32.03 -18.49 -15.60
C PRO A 376 32.41 -17.84 -14.26
N ASN A 377 33.23 -16.79 -14.31
CA ASN A 377 33.66 -16.06 -13.11
C ASN A 377 32.45 -15.56 -12.30
N ALA A 378 32.55 -15.61 -10.97
CA ALA A 378 31.50 -15.19 -10.03
C ALA A 378 31.05 -13.72 -10.15
N SER A 379 31.70 -12.93 -11.02
CA SER A 379 31.44 -11.51 -11.28
C SER A 379 30.25 -11.24 -12.22
N GLU A 380 29.63 -12.26 -12.83
CA GLU A 380 28.46 -12.11 -13.71
C GLU A 380 27.12 -12.35 -12.98
N ARG A 381 27.01 -11.89 -11.73
CA ARG A 381 25.77 -12.08 -10.96
C ARG A 381 24.66 -11.16 -11.47
N SER A 382 23.42 -11.65 -11.44
CA SER A 382 22.26 -10.81 -11.78
C SER A 382 22.03 -9.71 -10.73
N VAL A 383 22.12 -8.46 -11.17
CA VAL A 383 21.82 -7.26 -10.35
C VAL A 383 20.37 -7.28 -9.84
N GLU A 384 19.41 -7.75 -10.64
CA GLU A 384 18.00 -7.85 -10.23
C GLU A 384 17.80 -8.84 -9.07
N VAL A 385 18.44 -10.01 -9.16
CA VAL A 385 18.39 -11.02 -8.08
C VAL A 385 19.10 -10.51 -6.83
N GLU A 386 20.24 -9.83 -6.99
CA GLU A 386 20.96 -9.23 -5.87
C GLU A 386 20.16 -8.13 -5.18
N ARG A 387 19.62 -7.16 -5.93
CA ARG A 387 18.77 -6.08 -5.42
C ARG A 387 17.63 -6.66 -4.56
N GLU A 388 16.93 -7.65 -5.09
CA GLU A 388 15.81 -8.27 -4.38
C GLU A 388 16.28 -9.03 -3.13
N ARG A 389 17.41 -9.72 -3.18
CA ARG A 389 17.95 -10.44 -2.00
C ARG A 389 18.35 -9.46 -0.90
N VAL A 390 19.01 -8.36 -1.25
CA VAL A 390 19.38 -7.30 -0.31
C VAL A 390 18.12 -6.72 0.36
N ARG A 391 17.05 -6.48 -0.41
CA ARG A 391 15.76 -6.00 0.11
C ARG A 391 15.08 -7.00 1.05
N VAL A 392 15.02 -8.28 0.67
CA VAL A 392 14.41 -9.35 1.49
C VAL A 392 15.14 -9.49 2.82
N ASP A 393 16.47 -9.52 2.78
CA ASP A 393 17.28 -9.64 3.98
C ASP A 393 17.16 -8.38 4.87
N ALA A 394 17.07 -7.19 4.27
CA ALA A 394 16.82 -5.96 5.01
C ALA A 394 15.45 -5.97 5.70
N ALA A 395 14.40 -6.43 5.02
CA ALA A 395 13.07 -6.56 5.62
C ALA A 395 13.06 -7.52 6.82
N ALA A 396 13.82 -8.62 6.74
CA ALA A 396 13.99 -9.55 7.86
C ALA A 396 14.70 -8.90 9.06
N ASP A 397 15.77 -8.14 8.81
CA ASP A 397 16.52 -7.45 9.87
C ASP A 397 15.74 -6.27 10.47
N ILE A 398 14.91 -5.57 9.67
CA ILE A 398 13.97 -4.56 10.18
C ILE A 398 12.98 -5.22 11.16
N ALA A 399 12.41 -6.37 10.81
CA ALA A 399 11.51 -7.11 11.69
C ALA A 399 12.21 -7.56 12.98
N ALA A 400 13.45 -8.06 12.88
CA ALA A 400 14.26 -8.46 14.03
C ALA A 400 14.62 -7.27 14.94
N ALA A 401 14.99 -6.14 14.36
CA ALA A 401 15.28 -4.91 15.10
C ALA A 401 14.04 -4.36 15.80
N ARG A 402 12.87 -4.39 15.14
CA ARG A 402 11.59 -4.04 15.76
C ARG A 402 11.30 -4.94 16.95
N ALA A 403 11.44 -6.26 16.79
CA ALA A 403 11.23 -7.23 17.86
C ALA A 403 12.17 -6.99 19.06
N ALA A 404 13.44 -6.65 18.82
CA ALA A 404 14.38 -6.25 19.87
C ALA A 404 13.94 -4.94 20.57
N ALA A 405 13.54 -3.93 19.81
CA ALA A 405 13.06 -2.65 20.36
C ALA A 405 11.79 -2.82 21.21
N GLU A 406 10.85 -3.70 20.82
CA GLU A 406 9.67 -4.02 21.64
C GLU A 406 10.02 -4.70 22.97
N ARG A 407 11.13 -5.46 23.03
CA ARG A 407 11.67 -6.00 24.30
C ARG A 407 12.45 -4.98 25.12
N GLY A 408 12.61 -3.74 24.63
CA GLY A 408 13.43 -2.70 25.25
C GLY A 408 14.93 -2.83 24.95
N GLU A 409 15.34 -3.77 24.11
CA GLU A 409 16.73 -4.04 23.71
C GLU A 409 17.18 -3.07 22.59
N HIS A 410 17.05 -1.76 22.82
CA HIS A 410 17.30 -0.72 21.81
C HIS A 410 18.72 -0.75 21.23
N GLN A 411 19.72 -1.11 22.02
CA GLN A 411 21.10 -1.22 21.55
C GLN A 411 21.28 -2.38 20.56
N GLU A 412 20.58 -3.50 20.77
CA GLU A 412 20.60 -4.62 19.84
C GLU A 412 19.85 -4.26 18.55
N ALA A 413 18.70 -3.59 18.67
CA ALA A 413 17.96 -3.07 17.51
C ALA A 413 18.84 -2.15 16.63
N VAL A 414 19.56 -1.21 17.25
CA VAL A 414 20.50 -0.31 16.56
C VAL A 414 21.61 -1.11 15.87
N LYS A 415 22.15 -2.13 16.54
CA LYS A 415 23.23 -2.98 16.01
C LYS A 415 22.77 -3.79 14.80
N ILE A 416 21.58 -4.40 14.86
CA ILE A 416 20.98 -5.14 13.74
C ILE A 416 20.87 -4.21 12.52
N LEU A 417 20.23 -3.04 12.67
CA LEU A 417 20.05 -2.09 11.57
C LEU A 417 21.37 -1.53 11.05
N LYS A 418 22.35 -1.27 11.93
CA LYS A 418 23.69 -0.81 11.53
C LYS A 418 24.43 -1.85 10.71
N ASN A 419 24.35 -3.13 11.11
CA ASN A 419 24.96 -4.23 10.36
C ASN A 419 24.30 -4.39 9.00
N ARG A 420 22.96 -4.33 8.94
CA ARG A 420 22.22 -4.37 7.67
C ARG A 420 22.57 -3.19 6.77
N GLN A 421 22.61 -1.97 7.29
CA GLN A 421 23.00 -0.78 6.52
C GLN A 421 24.40 -0.96 5.90
N ARG A 422 25.38 -1.46 6.67
CA ARG A 422 26.73 -1.74 6.16
C ARG A 422 26.72 -2.83 5.09
N ALA A 423 25.91 -3.88 5.25
CA ALA A 423 25.78 -4.94 4.25
C ALA A 423 25.17 -4.43 2.94
N VAL A 424 24.14 -3.57 3.03
CA VAL A 424 23.53 -2.90 1.87
C VAL A 424 24.56 -2.05 1.13
N ALA A 425 25.30 -1.20 1.85
CA ALA A 425 26.33 -0.33 1.26
C ALA A 425 27.49 -1.10 0.59
N LEU A 426 27.73 -2.36 0.98
CA LEU A 426 28.77 -3.23 0.42
C LEU A 426 28.25 -4.15 -0.71
N SER A 427 26.96 -4.14 -1.00
CA SER A 427 26.38 -4.91 -2.11
C SER A 427 26.84 -4.38 -3.47
N GLU A 428 26.82 -5.23 -4.49
CA GLU A 428 27.14 -4.83 -5.87
C GLU A 428 26.11 -3.81 -6.39
N ALA A 429 24.83 -4.02 -6.10
CA ALA A 429 23.75 -3.09 -6.45
C ALA A 429 24.00 -1.67 -5.91
N ALA A 430 24.52 -1.53 -4.69
CA ALA A 430 24.87 -0.22 -4.12
C ALA A 430 26.07 0.42 -4.83
N ARG A 431 27.09 -0.36 -5.22
CA ARG A 431 28.28 0.15 -5.93
C ARG A 431 27.93 0.72 -7.31
N ASP A 432 26.94 0.12 -7.96
CA ASP A 432 26.43 0.57 -9.25
C ASP A 432 25.45 1.76 -9.14
N GLY A 433 25.20 2.26 -7.92
CA GLY A 433 24.34 3.42 -7.67
C GLY A 433 22.86 3.13 -7.84
N ASP A 434 22.43 1.88 -7.65
CA ASP A 434 21.03 1.48 -7.78
C ASP A 434 20.10 2.33 -6.88
N PRO A 435 19.11 3.06 -7.44
CA PRO A 435 18.31 4.01 -6.68
C PRO A 435 17.46 3.34 -5.58
N VAL A 436 17.02 2.08 -5.80
CA VAL A 436 16.24 1.33 -4.80
C VAL A 436 17.11 0.96 -3.60
N THR A 437 18.33 0.51 -3.86
CA THR A 437 19.30 0.15 -2.82
C THR A 437 19.76 1.37 -2.04
N VAL A 438 19.99 2.51 -2.71
CA VAL A 438 20.31 3.80 -2.06
C VAL A 438 19.16 4.27 -1.17
N ALA A 439 17.91 4.20 -1.65
CA ALA A 439 16.74 4.58 -0.85
C ALA A 439 16.58 3.68 0.38
N LEU A 440 16.83 2.37 0.25
CA LEU A 440 16.83 1.42 1.36
C LEU A 440 17.91 1.75 2.40
N GLU A 441 19.10 2.18 1.99
CA GLU A 441 20.15 2.58 2.93
C GLU A 441 19.73 3.80 3.77
N VAL A 442 19.14 4.81 3.13
CA VAL A 442 18.61 6.02 3.81
C VAL A 442 17.50 5.64 4.79
N GLU A 443 16.60 4.75 4.40
CA GLU A 443 15.54 4.23 5.26
C GLU A 443 16.10 3.53 6.51
N LEU A 444 17.08 2.62 6.34
CA LEU A 444 17.71 1.91 7.44
C LEU A 444 18.42 2.86 8.41
N GLN A 445 19.01 3.94 7.90
CA GLN A 445 19.61 4.99 8.72
C GLN A 445 18.56 5.69 9.59
N GLU A 446 17.42 6.05 9.02
CA GLU A 446 16.32 6.70 9.73
C GLU A 446 15.73 5.77 10.79
N MET A 447 15.47 4.50 10.44
CA MET A 447 15.03 3.46 11.38
C MET A 447 16.00 3.32 12.56
N ARG A 448 17.31 3.30 12.28
CA ARG A 448 18.35 3.20 13.32
C ARG A 448 18.28 4.36 14.30
N GLY A 449 18.09 5.59 13.82
CA GLY A 449 17.91 6.76 14.68
C GLY A 449 16.67 6.62 15.57
N ARG A 450 15.56 6.16 14.99
CA ARG A 450 14.27 6.05 15.66
C ARG A 450 14.16 4.91 16.68
N VAL A 451 14.95 3.85 16.55
CA VAL A 451 14.99 2.74 17.54
C VAL A 451 16.04 2.94 18.64
N SER A 452 16.79 4.06 18.62
CA SER A 452 17.97 4.27 19.46
C SER A 452 17.72 4.25 20.97
N ASN A 453 16.51 4.61 21.40
CA ASN A 453 16.11 4.60 22.79
C ASN A 453 14.58 4.45 22.92
N ARG A 454 14.13 4.19 24.15
CA ARG A 454 12.73 3.92 24.47
C ARG A 454 11.79 5.07 24.14
N GLN A 455 12.18 6.32 24.41
CA GLN A 455 11.31 7.47 24.19
C GLN A 455 11.10 7.72 22.70
N THR A 456 12.17 7.74 21.91
CA THR A 456 12.07 7.93 20.45
C THR A 456 11.31 6.78 19.78
N TYR A 457 11.57 5.54 20.23
CA TYR A 457 10.87 4.37 19.70
C TYR A 457 9.36 4.42 20.00
N ALA A 458 8.99 4.73 21.24
CA ALA A 458 7.59 4.81 21.64
C ALA A 458 6.85 5.96 20.95
N LEU A 459 7.51 7.11 20.78
CA LEU A 459 6.89 8.31 20.22
C LEU A 459 6.59 8.18 18.72
N SER A 460 7.54 7.69 17.92
CA SER A 460 7.35 7.57 16.47
C SER A 460 8.10 6.41 15.81
N GLY A 461 9.14 5.86 16.46
CA GLY A 461 9.92 4.77 15.89
C GLY A 461 9.12 3.49 15.65
N ARG A 462 8.20 3.13 16.54
CA ARG A 462 7.32 1.95 16.36
C ARG A 462 6.48 2.08 15.09
N ALA A 463 5.76 3.19 14.94
CA ALA A 463 4.90 3.43 13.79
C ALA A 463 5.71 3.50 12.49
N TYR A 464 6.87 4.17 12.52
CA TYR A 464 7.77 4.24 11.37
C TYR A 464 8.29 2.86 10.91
N MET A 465 8.72 2.02 11.85
CA MET A 465 9.18 0.65 11.58
C MET A 465 8.04 -0.18 10.98
N LEU A 466 6.85 -0.13 11.56
CA LEU A 466 5.68 -0.91 11.09
C LEU A 466 5.21 -0.46 9.70
N ALA A 467 5.22 0.84 9.40
CA ALA A 467 4.91 1.34 8.06
C ALA A 467 5.94 0.83 7.03
N GLY A 468 7.24 0.85 7.38
CA GLY A 468 8.28 0.28 6.52
C GLY A 468 8.18 -1.21 6.29
N MET A 469 7.91 -1.97 7.34
CA MET A 469 7.63 -3.39 7.23
C MET A 469 6.43 -3.64 6.31
N SER A 470 5.34 -2.89 6.48
CA SER A 470 4.17 -2.96 5.60
C SER A 470 4.55 -2.71 4.14
N ALA A 471 5.37 -1.70 3.86
CA ALA A 471 5.83 -1.40 2.50
C ALA A 471 6.66 -2.54 1.89
N HIS A 472 7.67 -3.03 2.59
CA HIS A 472 8.57 -4.06 2.08
C HIS A 472 7.94 -5.45 1.98
N GLN A 473 7.04 -5.79 2.90
CA GLN A 473 6.34 -7.08 2.85
C GLN A 473 5.33 -7.12 1.70
N GLN A 474 4.74 -5.97 1.35
CA GLN A 474 3.75 -5.84 0.27
C GLN A 474 4.35 -5.45 -1.07
N GLN A 475 5.54 -4.84 -1.06
CA GLN A 475 6.12 -4.14 -2.21
C GLN A 475 5.17 -3.06 -2.74
N ARG A 476 4.54 -2.33 -1.82
CA ARG A 476 3.54 -1.30 -2.09
C ARG A 476 3.85 -0.07 -1.27
N ALA A 477 3.65 1.10 -1.85
CA ALA A 477 4.00 2.34 -1.19
C ALA A 477 3.12 2.59 0.04
N THR A 478 3.74 2.94 1.17
CA THR A 478 3.07 3.40 2.38
C THR A 478 3.59 4.78 2.74
N SER A 479 2.78 5.60 3.42
CA SER A 479 3.22 6.93 3.83
C SER A 479 3.98 6.88 5.15
N ARG A 480 5.10 7.59 5.20
CA ARG A 480 5.93 7.81 6.40
C ARG A 480 6.88 8.98 6.16
N PRO A 481 7.29 9.69 7.22
CA PRO A 481 8.20 10.83 7.13
C PRO A 481 9.62 10.39 6.75
N MET A 482 10.08 10.69 5.53
CA MET A 482 11.48 10.47 5.14
C MET A 482 12.29 11.75 5.34
N PRO A 483 13.54 11.67 5.81
CA PRO A 483 14.41 12.85 5.88
C PRO A 483 14.67 13.41 4.47
N MET A 484 14.74 14.73 4.32
CA MET A 484 15.27 15.33 3.10
C MET A 484 16.74 14.93 2.95
N SER A 485 17.09 14.24 1.87
CA SER A 485 18.48 13.91 1.57
C SER A 485 19.23 15.20 1.21
N LEU A 486 20.12 15.66 2.10
CA LEU A 486 21.13 16.65 1.75
C LEU A 486 22.24 15.94 0.95
N ARG A 487 22.40 16.27 -0.33
CA ARG A 487 23.61 15.86 -1.07
C ARG A 487 24.73 16.83 -0.68
N VAL A 488 25.82 16.28 -0.12
CA VAL A 488 27.09 17.00 -0.02
C VAL A 488 27.79 16.82 -1.36
N SER A 489 27.99 17.90 -2.09
CA SER A 489 28.77 17.90 -3.33
C SER A 489 30.24 17.55 -3.04
N HIS A 490 30.99 17.06 -4.04
CA HIS A 490 32.42 16.71 -3.90
C HIS A 490 33.30 17.88 -3.40
N ASP A 491 32.82 19.12 -3.50
CA ASP A 491 33.49 20.34 -3.02
C ASP A 491 33.02 20.81 -1.63
N GLY A 492 32.23 19.99 -0.91
CA GLY A 492 31.80 20.31 0.46
C GLY A 492 30.69 21.35 0.57
N ALA A 493 30.11 21.80 -0.55
CA ALA A 493 28.91 22.62 -0.54
C ALA A 493 27.67 21.75 -0.28
N VAL A 494 26.90 22.11 0.74
CA VAL A 494 25.62 21.50 1.10
C VAL A 494 24.54 22.18 0.25
N GLU A 495 24.10 21.54 -0.83
CA GLU A 495 22.92 21.98 -1.58
C GLU A 495 21.70 21.19 -1.12
N ALA A 496 20.68 21.91 -0.64
CA ALA A 496 19.34 21.36 -0.49
C ALA A 496 18.71 21.21 -1.88
N VAL A 497 18.95 20.07 -2.53
CA VAL A 497 18.28 19.76 -3.81
C VAL A 497 16.84 19.32 -3.50
N ALA A 498 15.90 20.24 -3.66
CA ALA A 498 14.46 20.00 -3.44
C ALA A 498 13.82 19.02 -4.46
N GLU A 499 14.51 18.72 -5.57
CA GLU A 499 13.90 17.98 -6.69
C GLU A 499 14.28 16.48 -6.74
N ALA A 500 15.53 16.11 -6.42
CA ALA A 500 15.95 14.69 -6.41
C ALA A 500 15.48 13.92 -5.15
N SER A 501 15.02 14.66 -4.14
CA SER A 501 14.65 14.15 -2.81
C SER A 501 13.23 13.54 -2.76
N ASN A 502 12.41 13.70 -3.80
CA ASN A 502 11.06 13.13 -3.84
C ASN A 502 11.00 11.65 -4.29
N GLU A 503 11.98 11.12 -5.03
CA GLU A 503 11.91 9.74 -5.53
C GLU A 503 12.21 8.68 -4.47
N ALA A 504 13.14 8.96 -3.54
CA ALA A 504 13.45 8.06 -2.42
C ALA A 504 12.29 7.94 -1.42
N THR A 505 11.44 8.98 -1.31
CA THR A 505 10.20 8.98 -0.51
C THR A 505 9.07 8.16 -1.13
N MET A 506 9.24 7.72 -2.38
CA MET A 506 8.22 7.12 -3.23
C MET A 506 8.57 5.67 -3.62
N SER A 507 9.28 4.95 -2.74
CA SER A 507 9.54 3.52 -2.93
C SER A 507 8.22 2.78 -3.14
N TYR A 508 8.16 1.98 -4.21
CA TYR A 508 6.97 1.27 -4.70
C TYR A 508 5.78 2.15 -5.13
N ALA A 509 5.93 3.48 -5.26
CA ALA A 509 4.83 4.34 -5.68
C ALA A 509 4.68 4.28 -7.21
N THR A 510 3.48 3.91 -7.66
CA THR A 510 3.14 3.85 -9.09
C THR A 510 3.01 5.26 -9.68
N PRO A 511 3.04 5.41 -11.02
CA PRO A 511 2.80 6.70 -11.67
C PRO A 511 1.47 7.36 -11.24
N ALA A 512 0.40 6.57 -11.09
CA ALA A 512 -0.90 7.07 -10.62
C ALA A 512 -0.85 7.63 -9.19
N MET A 513 -0.12 6.98 -8.28
CA MET A 513 0.11 7.48 -6.92
C MET A 513 0.87 8.80 -6.93
N ARG A 514 1.96 8.87 -7.72
CA ARG A 514 2.79 10.08 -7.86
C ARG A 514 1.99 11.25 -8.44
N ALA A 515 1.18 11.00 -9.48
CA ALA A 515 0.30 12.01 -10.06
C ALA A 515 -0.72 12.53 -9.05
N MET A 516 -1.32 11.64 -8.24
CA MET A 516 -2.27 12.05 -7.21
C MET A 516 -1.62 12.89 -6.11
N LEU A 517 -0.37 12.57 -5.73
CA LEU A 517 0.42 13.35 -4.78
C LEU A 517 0.74 14.75 -5.29
N LEU A 518 1.09 14.89 -6.58
CA LEU A 518 1.29 16.20 -7.21
C LEU A 518 0.00 17.03 -7.17
N ARG A 519 -1.14 16.46 -7.57
CA ARG A 519 -2.46 17.14 -7.47
C ARG A 519 -2.79 17.58 -6.05
N SER A 520 -2.44 16.78 -5.04
CA SER A 520 -2.62 17.12 -3.63
C SER A 520 -1.81 18.35 -3.21
N ARG A 521 -0.56 18.45 -3.68
CA ARG A 521 0.33 19.59 -3.40
C ARG A 521 -0.18 20.86 -4.06
N GLU A 522 -0.50 20.80 -5.35
CA GLU A 522 -1.07 21.92 -6.12
C GLU A 522 -2.37 22.46 -5.47
N ALA A 523 -3.27 21.56 -5.06
CA ALA A 523 -4.52 21.95 -4.40
C ALA A 523 -4.29 22.66 -3.05
N ARG A 524 -3.23 22.31 -2.31
CA ARG A 524 -2.86 22.99 -1.06
C ARG A 524 -2.26 24.36 -1.31
N GLU A 525 -1.39 24.48 -2.31
CA GLU A 525 -0.79 25.74 -2.72
C GLU A 525 -1.87 26.74 -3.16
N ALA A 526 -2.79 26.33 -4.03
CA ALA A 526 -3.92 27.16 -4.46
C ALA A 526 -4.81 27.60 -3.28
N SER A 527 -5.04 26.71 -2.30
CA SER A 527 -5.79 27.04 -1.08
C SER A 527 -5.06 28.02 -0.16
N ALA A 528 -3.72 27.99 -0.14
CA ALA A 528 -2.89 28.90 0.62
C ALA A 528 -2.86 30.29 -0.02
N GLU A 529 -2.76 30.37 -1.35
CA GLU A 529 -2.79 31.62 -2.12
C GLU A 529 -4.15 32.34 -1.98
N GLN A 530 -5.26 31.60 -2.05
CA GLN A 530 -6.60 32.16 -1.83
C GLN A 530 -6.80 32.73 -0.41
N ARG A 531 -6.10 32.20 0.60
CA ARG A 531 -6.13 32.73 1.98
C ARG A 531 -5.27 33.99 2.16
N GLN A 532 -4.36 34.28 1.23
CA GLN A 532 -3.44 35.42 1.30
C GLN A 532 -3.89 36.63 0.48
N GLN A 533 -4.92 36.50 -0.37
CA GLN A 533 -5.51 37.66 -1.05
C GLN A 533 -6.34 38.49 -0.05
N PRO A 534 -6.09 39.82 0.08
CA PRO A 534 -6.94 40.68 0.90
C PRO A 534 -8.35 40.67 0.32
N LYS A 535 -9.37 40.46 1.17
CA LYS A 535 -10.75 40.85 0.84
C LYS A 535 -10.73 42.34 0.55
N ALA A 536 -10.73 42.75 -0.72
CA ALA A 536 -11.07 44.10 -1.10
C ALA A 536 -12.53 44.31 -0.69
N GLU A 537 -12.74 45.16 0.31
CA GLU A 537 -14.05 45.61 0.72
C GLU A 537 -14.74 46.28 -0.48
N GLU A 538 -15.93 45.79 -0.81
CA GLU A 538 -16.92 46.52 -1.59
C GLU A 538 -17.19 47.84 -0.86
N GLU A 539 -16.71 48.97 -1.41
CA GLU A 539 -17.24 50.28 -1.05
C GLU A 539 -18.69 50.36 -1.54
N ASP A 540 -19.58 50.36 -0.56
CA ASP A 540 -21.02 50.58 -0.61
C ASP A 540 -21.34 51.95 -1.24
N ASP A 541 -21.77 51.93 -2.51
CA ASP A 541 -22.44 53.06 -3.16
C ASP A 541 -23.93 53.01 -2.82
N GLY A 542 -24.38 53.86 -1.87
CA GLY A 542 -25.80 54.17 -1.75
C GLY A 542 -26.33 54.61 -0.39
N SER A 543 -26.13 55.88 -0.02
CA SER A 543 -27.18 56.59 0.73
C SER A 543 -27.16 58.11 0.46
N SER A 544 -27.97 58.54 -0.50
CA SER A 544 -28.38 59.94 -0.64
C SER A 544 -29.60 60.21 0.25
N GLU A 545 -29.40 60.88 1.38
CA GLU A 545 -30.48 61.43 2.22
C GLU A 545 -31.16 62.66 1.55
N PRO A 546 -32.49 62.82 1.65
CA PRO A 546 -33.16 64.04 1.25
C PRO A 546 -33.20 65.07 2.40
N LYS A 547 -32.80 66.31 2.12
CA LYS A 547 -32.89 67.47 3.04
C LYS A 547 -34.37 67.81 3.34
N ILE A 548 -34.75 67.72 4.60
CA ILE A 548 -36.01 68.28 5.13
C ILE A 548 -35.81 69.78 5.39
N GLN A 549 -36.66 70.59 4.78
CA GLN A 549 -36.69 72.05 4.86
C GLN A 549 -37.83 72.47 5.79
N THR A 550 -37.52 73.05 6.96
CA THR A 550 -38.51 73.68 7.84
C THR A 550 -38.75 75.14 7.43
N PRO A 551 -40.00 75.61 7.31
CA PRO A 551 -40.28 77.04 7.11
C PRO A 551 -40.41 77.78 8.44
N LYS A 552 -39.88 79.00 8.49
CA LYS A 552 -40.26 80.08 9.41
C LYS A 552 -40.91 81.19 8.57
N ASP A 553 -42.03 81.71 9.07
CA ASP A 553 -42.68 83.01 8.83
C ASP A 553 -42.90 83.40 7.35
N THR A 554 -44.12 83.54 6.82
CA THR A 554 -45.22 84.45 7.23
C THR A 554 -46.50 84.05 6.52
#